data_AF-A0A813EHY0-F1
#
_entry.id   AF-A0A813EHY0-F1
#
_cell.length_a   1.000
_cell.length_b   1.000
_cell.length_c   1.000
_cell.angle_alpha   90.00
_cell.angle_beta   90.00
_cell.angle_gamma   90.00
#
_symmetry.space_group_name_H-M   'P 1'
#
loop_
_entity.id
_entity.type
_entity.pdbx_description
1 polymer ?
#
loop_
_entity_poly.entity_id
_entity_poly.type
_entity_poly.pdbx_seq_one_letter_code
_entity_poly.pdbx_strand_id
1 'polypeptide(L)'
;MVRIELAHTNRESEQQFQDSVAVCNAIGLDGLVIIGGDDSNTNGAVLAEYFKTHGCKTKVVGAPKTIDGDLKCPPFIPISFGFDTACKTYATLVGNVAVDALSAQKYYHLVRLMGRSASNIALEVALITRPNACLLGEEVSRDKRSLRDITLDLADMIEERSADGKDYGVIILPEGLIEFIPEFNSLISELNDKLADPGAQATEVSKENENAWRTPAQPVDPVQEAQATEESVLAVLSKENADCFRYLP
;
A
#
# COMPACT_ATOMS: atom_id res chain seq x y z
N MET A 1 27.70 -12.02 10.41
CA MET A 1 26.50 -11.85 9.57
C MET A 1 26.45 -10.40 9.14
N VAL A 2 26.87 -10.09 7.92
CA VAL A 2 26.84 -8.71 7.40
C VAL A 2 25.43 -8.47 6.84
N ARG A 3 24.71 -7.51 7.40
CA ARG A 3 23.39 -7.08 6.90
C ARG A 3 23.65 -6.01 5.84
N ILE A 4 23.44 -6.35 4.57
CA ILE A 4 23.45 -5.38 3.48
C ILE A 4 22.01 -4.90 3.32
N GLU A 5 21.73 -3.67 3.73
CA GLU A 5 20.47 -3.00 3.43
C GLU A 5 20.57 -2.44 2.01
N LEU A 6 19.93 -3.14 1.07
CA LEU A 6 19.65 -2.56 -0.24
C LEU A 6 18.55 -1.52 -0.03
N ALA A 7 18.89 -0.24 -0.19
CA ALA A 7 17.91 0.84 -0.23
C ALA A 7 16.83 0.51 -1.27
N HIS A 8 15.61 1.05 -1.10
CA HIS A 8 14.50 0.95 -2.08
C HIS A 8 14.78 1.79 -3.35
N THR A 9 15.98 1.65 -3.92
CA THR A 9 16.44 2.35 -5.11
C THR A 9 16.28 1.42 -6.31
N ASN A 10 15.13 1.51 -6.99
CA ASN A 10 14.79 0.79 -8.23
C ASN A 10 15.55 1.27 -9.49
N ARG A 11 16.77 1.82 -9.33
CA ARG A 11 17.63 2.22 -10.44
C ARG A 11 18.99 1.60 -10.27
N GLU A 12 19.10 0.35 -10.70
CA GLU A 12 20.34 -0.41 -10.70
C GLU A 12 21.26 0.13 -11.80
N SER A 13 22.25 0.93 -11.42
CA SER A 13 23.31 1.33 -12.34
C SER A 13 24.40 0.25 -12.37
N GLU A 14 25.02 0.04 -13.52
CA GLU A 14 26.16 -0.89 -13.68
C GLU A 14 27.26 -0.64 -12.61
N GLN A 15 27.42 0.61 -12.19
CA GLN A 15 28.35 0.99 -11.11
C GLN A 15 27.99 0.34 -9.77
N GLN A 16 26.71 0.25 -9.40
CA GLN A 16 26.27 -0.36 -8.14
C GLN A 16 26.57 -1.86 -8.08
N PHE A 17 26.49 -2.55 -9.22
CA PHE A 17 26.89 -3.96 -9.31
C PHE A 17 28.39 -4.15 -9.14
N GLN A 18 29.20 -3.29 -9.78
CA GLN A 18 30.65 -3.31 -9.64
C GLN A 18 31.09 -3.03 -8.19
N ASP A 19 30.47 -2.03 -7.55
CA ASP A 19 30.72 -1.70 -6.15
C ASP A 19 30.35 -2.89 -5.24
N SER A 20 29.24 -3.56 -5.52
CA SER A 20 28.81 -4.76 -4.78
C SER A 20 29.82 -5.91 -4.90
N VAL A 21 30.39 -6.14 -6.09
CA VAL A 21 31.46 -7.13 -6.31
C VAL A 21 32.73 -6.73 -5.55
N ALA A 22 33.12 -5.46 -5.62
CA ALA A 22 34.32 -4.95 -4.94
C ALA A 22 34.22 -5.15 -3.42
N VAL A 23 33.07 -4.84 -2.83
CA VAL A 23 32.80 -5.05 -1.40
C VAL A 23 32.82 -6.54 -1.03
N CYS A 24 32.17 -7.39 -1.82
CA CYS A 24 32.16 -8.84 -1.55
C CYS A 24 33.58 -9.44 -1.60
N ASN A 25 34.40 -9.01 -2.55
CA ASN A 25 35.79 -9.45 -2.67
C ASN A 25 36.68 -8.89 -1.55
N ALA A 26 36.50 -7.62 -1.17
CA ALA A 26 37.26 -7.00 -0.09
C ALA A 26 37.01 -7.68 1.27
N ILE A 27 35.78 -8.15 1.51
CA ILE A 27 35.40 -8.86 2.73
C ILE A 27 35.71 -10.37 2.63
N GLY A 28 35.99 -10.88 1.43
CA GLY A 28 36.23 -12.31 1.20
C GLY A 28 34.97 -13.16 1.40
N LEU A 29 33.81 -12.66 0.96
CA LEU A 29 32.52 -13.29 1.21
C LEU A 29 32.32 -14.55 0.34
N ASP A 30 31.96 -15.67 0.96
CA ASP A 30 31.60 -16.89 0.21
C ASP A 30 30.11 -16.92 -0.18
N GLY A 31 29.26 -16.26 0.59
CA GLY A 31 27.82 -16.27 0.38
C GLY A 31 27.12 -15.02 0.90
N LEU A 32 26.16 -14.53 0.12
CA LEU A 32 25.28 -13.40 0.40
C LEU A 32 23.84 -13.92 0.49
N VAL A 33 23.21 -13.73 1.65
CA VAL A 33 21.79 -14.07 1.85
C VAL A 33 20.97 -12.79 1.82
N ILE A 34 20.04 -12.71 0.87
CA ILE A 34 19.11 -11.58 0.71
C ILE A 34 17.77 -11.98 1.32
N ILE A 35 17.34 -11.22 2.32
CA ILE A 35 16.09 -11.46 3.05
C ILE A 35 15.10 -10.36 2.67
N GLY A 36 14.09 -10.68 1.88
CA GLY A 36 13.18 -9.65 1.36
C GLY A 36 11.96 -10.18 0.62
N GLY A 37 11.16 -9.25 0.09
CA GLY A 37 9.96 -9.54 -0.69
C GLY A 37 10.30 -9.85 -2.15
N ASP A 38 9.33 -9.67 -3.02
CA ASP A 38 9.45 -9.75 -4.47
C ASP A 38 10.55 -8.82 -5.02
N ASP A 39 10.57 -7.54 -4.65
CA ASP A 39 11.57 -6.57 -5.12
C ASP A 39 13.00 -7.01 -4.76
N SER A 40 13.21 -7.37 -3.49
CA SER A 40 14.55 -7.74 -3.01
C SER A 40 15.04 -9.06 -3.62
N ASN A 41 14.14 -10.04 -3.81
CA ASN A 41 14.51 -11.29 -4.46
C ASN A 41 14.73 -11.11 -5.97
N THR A 42 14.07 -10.13 -6.60
CA THR A 42 14.33 -9.72 -7.99
C THR A 42 15.75 -9.16 -8.10
N ASN A 43 16.13 -8.19 -7.27
CA ASN A 43 17.49 -7.65 -7.25
C ASN A 43 18.52 -8.74 -6.93
N GLY A 44 18.17 -9.66 -6.01
CA GLY A 44 19.01 -10.81 -5.69
C GLY A 44 19.26 -11.75 -6.85
N ALA A 45 18.25 -11.99 -7.69
CA ALA A 45 18.38 -12.81 -8.89
C ALA A 45 19.29 -12.13 -9.94
N VAL A 46 19.11 -10.83 -10.16
CA VAL A 46 19.94 -10.04 -11.08
C VAL A 46 21.39 -10.00 -10.60
N LEU A 47 21.61 -9.74 -9.30
CA LEU A 47 22.93 -9.74 -8.68
C LEU A 47 23.63 -11.10 -8.78
N ALA A 48 22.89 -12.20 -8.60
CA ALA A 48 23.42 -13.55 -8.73
C ALA A 48 23.95 -13.82 -10.15
N GLU A 49 23.19 -13.41 -11.17
CA GLU A 49 23.61 -13.53 -12.56
C GLU A 49 24.84 -12.66 -12.85
N TYR A 50 24.87 -11.43 -12.34
CA TYR A 50 26.02 -10.53 -12.45
C TYR A 50 27.29 -11.13 -11.82
N PHE A 51 27.19 -11.67 -10.61
CA PHE A 51 28.31 -12.30 -9.92
C PHE A 51 28.86 -13.50 -10.69
N LYS A 52 27.98 -14.27 -11.34
CA LYS A 52 28.36 -15.42 -12.15
C LYS A 52 29.06 -15.01 -13.44
N THR A 53 28.58 -13.98 -14.14
CA THR A 53 29.18 -13.49 -15.39
C THR A 53 30.56 -12.84 -15.16
N HIS A 54 30.78 -12.23 -13.99
CA HIS A 54 32.04 -11.56 -13.61
C HIS A 54 32.99 -12.44 -12.80
N GLY A 55 32.71 -13.73 -12.65
CA GLY A 55 33.60 -14.68 -11.96
C GLY A 55 33.76 -14.43 -10.46
N CYS A 56 32.80 -13.76 -9.82
CA CYS A 56 32.78 -13.56 -8.38
C CYS A 56 32.56 -14.90 -7.66
N LYS A 57 33.33 -15.16 -6.58
CA LYS A 57 33.23 -16.40 -5.79
C LYS A 57 31.92 -16.47 -5.01
N THR A 58 31.43 -15.31 -4.56
CA THR A 58 30.25 -15.16 -3.69
C THR A 58 28.99 -15.77 -4.31
N LYS A 59 28.28 -16.60 -3.55
CA LYS A 59 26.96 -17.14 -3.93
C LYS A 59 25.84 -16.30 -3.36
N VAL A 60 24.82 -15.99 -4.16
CA VAL A 60 23.65 -15.24 -3.71
C VAL A 60 22.49 -16.19 -3.46
N VAL A 61 21.83 -16.08 -2.31
CA VAL A 61 20.68 -16.90 -1.90
C VAL A 61 19.56 -15.98 -1.40
N GLY A 62 18.35 -16.15 -1.93
CA GLY A 62 17.17 -15.42 -1.50
C GLY A 62 16.39 -16.15 -0.39
N ALA A 63 15.84 -15.39 0.55
CA ALA A 63 14.92 -15.87 1.58
C ALA A 63 13.59 -15.09 1.48
N PRO A 64 12.44 -15.78 1.32
CA PRO A 64 11.16 -15.15 1.03
C PRO A 64 10.53 -14.51 2.28
N LYS A 65 10.78 -13.21 2.47
CA LYS A 65 10.24 -12.39 3.56
C LYS A 65 9.16 -11.43 3.05
N THR A 66 7.91 -11.72 3.39
CA THR A 66 6.82 -10.76 3.24
C THR A 66 5.70 -11.12 4.21
N ILE A 67 5.08 -10.11 4.82
CA ILE A 67 3.90 -10.33 5.66
C ILE A 67 2.65 -10.48 4.80
N ASP A 68 2.65 -9.97 3.57
CA ASP A 68 1.50 -9.96 2.65
C ASP A 68 1.22 -11.34 2.06
N GLY A 69 2.17 -12.27 2.20
CA GLY A 69 2.03 -13.65 1.75
C GLY A 69 1.93 -13.77 0.23
N ASP A 70 2.31 -12.76 -0.53
CA ASP A 70 2.20 -12.69 -1.99
C ASP A 70 3.36 -13.39 -2.73
N LEU A 71 4.52 -13.55 -2.09
CA LEU A 71 5.65 -14.28 -2.66
C LEU A 71 5.47 -15.82 -2.54
N LYS A 72 4.62 -16.39 -3.40
CA LYS A 72 4.36 -17.84 -3.49
C LYS A 72 4.85 -18.42 -4.81
N CYS A 73 5.42 -19.62 -4.78
CA CYS A 73 5.83 -20.38 -5.96
C CYS A 73 5.50 -21.86 -5.78
N PRO A 74 4.25 -22.30 -6.03
CA PRO A 74 3.88 -23.71 -5.90
C PRO A 74 4.62 -24.58 -6.93
N PRO A 75 5.15 -25.76 -6.57
CA PRO A 75 5.04 -26.46 -5.27
C PRO A 75 6.14 -26.12 -4.24
N PHE A 76 7.07 -25.20 -4.55
CA PHE A 76 8.31 -24.99 -3.80
C PHE A 76 8.17 -24.06 -2.59
N ILE A 77 7.49 -22.93 -2.76
CA ILE A 77 7.30 -21.91 -1.73
C ILE A 77 5.79 -21.75 -1.49
N PRO A 78 5.23 -22.41 -0.46
CA PRO A 78 3.80 -22.33 -0.16
C PRO A 78 3.42 -20.99 0.49
N ILE A 79 4.30 -20.41 1.30
CA ILE A 79 4.08 -19.15 2.01
C ILE A 79 5.43 -18.51 2.40
N SER A 80 5.44 -17.18 2.50
CA SER A 80 6.56 -16.40 3.04
C SER A 80 6.58 -16.43 4.57
N PHE A 81 7.77 -16.26 5.16
CA PHE A 81 7.85 -16.15 6.61
C PHE A 81 7.39 -14.77 7.08
N GLY A 82 6.72 -14.73 8.24
CA GLY A 82 6.11 -13.53 8.81
C GLY A 82 4.59 -13.46 8.63
N PHE A 83 4.04 -14.03 7.55
CA PHE A 83 2.60 -14.06 7.27
C PHE A 83 1.78 -14.67 8.42
N ASP A 84 2.17 -15.85 8.92
CA ASP A 84 1.45 -16.55 9.98
C ASP A 84 1.36 -15.74 11.29
N THR A 85 2.50 -15.21 11.75
CA THR A 85 2.56 -14.39 12.97
C THR A 85 1.76 -13.09 12.80
N ALA A 86 1.86 -12.45 11.64
CA ALA A 86 1.10 -11.23 11.34
C ALA A 86 -0.41 -11.50 11.39
N CYS A 87 -0.88 -12.52 10.66
CA CYS A 87 -2.30 -12.89 10.62
C CYS A 87 -2.85 -13.24 12.01
N LYS A 88 -2.12 -14.04 12.81
CA LYS A 88 -2.55 -14.36 14.19
C LYS A 88 -2.63 -13.12 15.09
N THR A 89 -1.68 -12.21 14.95
CA THR A 89 -1.65 -10.97 15.73
C THR A 89 -2.83 -10.08 15.33
N TYR A 90 -3.04 -9.86 14.04
CA TYR A 90 -4.17 -9.08 13.53
C TYR A 90 -5.51 -9.71 13.89
N ALA A 91 -5.65 -11.03 13.79
CA ALA A 91 -6.86 -11.74 14.19
C ALA A 91 -7.15 -11.59 15.68
N THR A 92 -6.13 -11.59 16.54
CA THR A 92 -6.30 -11.33 17.98
C THR A 92 -6.86 -9.92 18.20
N LEU A 93 -6.28 -8.91 17.55
CA LEU A 93 -6.71 -7.52 17.70
C LEU A 93 -8.12 -7.28 17.15
N VAL A 94 -8.40 -7.77 15.94
CA VAL A 94 -9.72 -7.68 15.31
C VAL A 94 -10.77 -8.43 16.13
N GLY A 95 -10.43 -9.61 16.65
CA GLY A 95 -11.31 -10.38 17.54
C GLY A 95 -11.65 -9.60 18.81
N ASN A 96 -10.66 -8.94 19.43
CA ASN A 96 -10.90 -8.08 20.60
C ASN A 96 -11.82 -6.91 20.26
N VAL A 97 -11.63 -6.27 19.11
CA VAL A 97 -12.51 -5.19 18.62
C VAL A 97 -13.93 -5.69 18.35
N ALA A 98 -14.09 -6.90 17.80
CA ALA A 98 -15.40 -7.49 17.58
C ALA A 98 -16.15 -7.78 18.88
N VAL A 99 -15.44 -8.24 19.92
CA VAL A 99 -16.01 -8.43 21.26
C VAL A 99 -16.36 -7.10 21.92
N ASP A 100 -15.53 -6.08 21.74
CA ASP A 100 -15.81 -4.73 22.25
C ASP A 100 -17.05 -4.12 21.56
N ALA A 101 -17.14 -4.23 20.23
CA ALA A 101 -18.30 -3.79 19.46
C ALA A 101 -19.59 -4.49 19.91
N LEU A 102 -19.53 -5.81 20.15
CA LEU A 102 -20.64 -6.59 20.69
C LEU A 102 -21.04 -6.14 22.10
N SER A 103 -20.08 -5.74 22.93
CA SER A 103 -20.32 -5.31 24.31
C SER A 103 -20.90 -3.90 24.38
N ALA A 104 -20.42 -2.99 23.53
CA ALA A 104 -20.86 -1.59 23.49
C ALA A 104 -22.14 -1.36 22.67
N GLN A 105 -22.39 -2.22 21.67
CA GLN A 105 -23.55 -2.21 20.76
C GLN A 105 -23.83 -0.86 20.06
N LYS A 106 -22.79 -0.07 19.80
CA LYS A 106 -22.95 1.30 19.26
C LYS A 106 -21.88 1.75 18.26
N TYR A 107 -20.86 0.93 17.99
CA TYR A 107 -19.71 1.31 17.18
C TYR A 107 -19.56 0.42 15.95
N TYR A 108 -19.30 1.05 14.81
CA TYR A 108 -18.75 0.39 13.64
C TYR A 108 -17.25 0.67 13.56
N HIS A 109 -16.46 -0.39 13.60
CA HIS A 109 -15.01 -0.31 13.48
C HIS A 109 -14.57 -0.64 12.07
N LEU A 110 -13.94 0.30 11.39
CA LEU A 110 -13.24 0.07 10.14
C LEU A 110 -11.78 -0.24 10.43
N VAL A 111 -11.37 -1.49 10.21
CA VAL A 111 -10.02 -1.96 10.47
C VAL A 111 -9.26 -2.10 9.16
N ARG A 112 -8.29 -1.21 8.97
CA ARG A 112 -7.35 -1.28 7.86
C ARG A 112 -6.21 -2.23 8.19
N LEU A 113 -6.01 -3.24 7.35
CA LEU A 113 -4.93 -4.22 7.47
C LEU A 113 -3.85 -3.96 6.42
N MET A 114 -2.61 -4.34 6.75
CA MET A 114 -1.52 -4.33 5.77
C MET A 114 -1.81 -5.35 4.66
N GLY A 115 -1.33 -5.04 3.47
CA GLY A 115 -1.64 -5.75 2.24
C GLY A 115 -1.72 -4.75 1.10
N ARG A 116 -0.62 -4.62 0.35
CA ARG A 116 -0.54 -3.72 -0.81
C ARG A 116 -1.14 -4.40 -2.04
N SER A 117 -0.43 -5.37 -2.58
CA SER A 117 -0.73 -5.98 -3.88
C SER A 117 -1.70 -7.17 -3.80
N ALA A 118 -2.09 -7.60 -2.60
CA ALA A 118 -2.96 -8.75 -2.39
C ALA A 118 -3.73 -8.64 -1.07
N SER A 119 -4.91 -9.26 -1.02
CA SER A 119 -5.79 -9.28 0.16
C SER A 119 -5.61 -10.53 1.04
N ASN A 120 -4.48 -11.23 0.95
CA ASN A 120 -4.25 -12.50 1.67
C ASN A 120 -4.41 -12.34 3.19
N ILE A 121 -3.84 -11.27 3.77
CA ILE A 121 -3.95 -10.99 5.21
C ILE A 121 -5.41 -10.73 5.58
N ALA A 122 -6.09 -9.88 4.81
CA ALA A 122 -7.49 -9.54 5.07
C ALA A 122 -8.38 -10.79 5.03
N LEU A 123 -8.19 -11.65 4.04
CA LEU A 123 -8.90 -12.91 3.90
C LEU A 123 -8.64 -13.85 5.10
N GLU A 124 -7.38 -14.07 5.47
CA GLU A 124 -7.02 -14.97 6.59
C GLU A 124 -7.60 -14.47 7.91
N VAL A 125 -7.46 -13.17 8.19
CA VAL A 125 -8.02 -12.54 9.40
C VAL A 125 -9.55 -12.63 9.39
N ALA A 126 -10.20 -12.40 8.25
CA ALA A 126 -11.65 -12.50 8.13
C ALA A 126 -12.16 -13.93 8.37
N LEU A 127 -11.47 -14.95 7.87
CA LEU A 127 -11.82 -16.35 8.10
C LEU A 127 -11.71 -16.74 9.59
N ILE A 128 -10.73 -16.20 10.31
CA ILE A 128 -10.53 -16.46 11.74
C ILE A 128 -11.56 -15.71 12.60
N THR A 129 -11.79 -14.42 12.31
CA THR A 129 -12.53 -13.50 13.19
C THR A 129 -14.00 -13.31 12.82
N ARG A 130 -14.40 -13.66 11.59
CA ARG A 130 -15.76 -13.52 11.05
C ARG A 130 -16.31 -12.09 11.23
N PRO A 131 -15.67 -11.07 10.62
CA PRO A 131 -16.18 -9.71 10.63
C PRO A 131 -17.53 -9.61 9.89
N ASN A 132 -18.23 -8.48 10.03
CA ASN A 132 -19.50 -8.26 9.35
C ASN A 132 -19.31 -8.04 7.85
N ALA A 133 -18.22 -7.38 7.46
CA ALA A 133 -17.79 -7.26 6.08
C ALA A 133 -16.26 -7.34 6.00
N CYS A 134 -15.77 -7.90 4.90
CA CYS A 134 -14.36 -7.87 4.53
C CYS A 134 -14.27 -7.55 3.05
N LEU A 135 -13.59 -6.47 2.71
CA LEU A 135 -13.36 -6.10 1.32
C LEU A 135 -12.13 -6.84 0.80
N LEU A 136 -12.22 -7.35 -0.43
CA LEU A 136 -11.11 -8.00 -1.12
C LEU A 136 -10.82 -7.23 -2.41
N GLY A 137 -9.60 -6.73 -2.55
CA GLY A 137 -9.18 -5.96 -3.72
C GLY A 137 -9.33 -6.74 -5.03
N GLU A 138 -8.98 -8.02 -5.03
CA GLU A 138 -9.06 -8.89 -6.21
C GLU A 138 -10.51 -9.07 -6.70
N GLU A 139 -11.49 -9.07 -5.79
CA GLU A 139 -12.92 -9.09 -6.12
C GLU A 139 -13.38 -7.74 -6.68
N VAL A 140 -13.01 -6.65 -6.01
CA VAL A 140 -13.31 -5.27 -6.45
C VAL A 140 -12.81 -5.01 -7.87
N SER A 141 -11.58 -5.44 -8.16
CA SER A 141 -10.97 -5.30 -9.50
C SER A 141 -11.64 -6.18 -10.54
N ARG A 142 -11.90 -7.45 -10.22
CA ARG A 142 -12.58 -8.41 -11.12
C ARG A 142 -13.96 -7.92 -11.53
N ASP A 143 -14.72 -7.41 -10.57
CA ASP A 143 -16.12 -7.01 -10.76
C ASP A 143 -16.22 -5.53 -11.17
N LYS A 144 -15.08 -4.85 -11.34
CA LYS A 144 -14.96 -3.43 -11.75
C LYS A 144 -15.81 -2.48 -10.91
N ARG A 145 -15.84 -2.73 -9.60
CA ARG A 145 -16.66 -1.94 -8.67
C ARG A 145 -16.09 -0.53 -8.52
N SER A 146 -16.97 0.46 -8.56
CA SER A 146 -16.61 1.85 -8.24
C SER A 146 -16.50 2.05 -6.72
N LEU A 147 -15.87 3.16 -6.30
CA LEU A 147 -15.89 3.54 -4.89
C LEU A 147 -17.34 3.70 -4.38
N ARG A 148 -18.20 4.26 -5.23
CA ARG A 148 -19.62 4.44 -4.92
C ARG A 148 -20.30 3.10 -4.66
N ASP A 149 -20.10 2.10 -5.51
CA ASP A 149 -20.70 0.78 -5.33
C ASP A 149 -20.25 0.12 -4.03
N ILE A 150 -18.97 0.27 -3.66
CA ILE A 150 -18.45 -0.25 -2.39
C ILE A 150 -19.12 0.45 -1.21
N THR A 151 -19.24 1.78 -1.25
CA THR A 151 -19.88 2.54 -0.16
C THR A 151 -21.37 2.24 -0.03
N LEU A 152 -22.07 2.02 -1.14
CA LEU A 152 -23.50 1.67 -1.12
C LEU A 152 -23.71 0.30 -0.50
N ASP A 153 -22.96 -0.73 -0.91
CA ASP A 153 -23.07 -2.06 -0.29
C ASP A 153 -22.78 -2.04 1.22
N LEU A 154 -21.81 -1.24 1.67
CA LEU A 154 -21.53 -1.10 3.09
C LEU A 154 -22.67 -0.37 3.82
N ALA A 155 -23.25 0.67 3.20
CA ALA A 155 -24.39 1.39 3.77
C ALA A 155 -25.63 0.49 3.86
N ASP A 156 -25.94 -0.26 2.81
CA ASP A 156 -27.05 -1.22 2.77
C ASP A 156 -26.87 -2.28 3.86
N MET A 157 -25.66 -2.83 4.01
CA MET A 157 -25.34 -3.79 5.08
C MET A 157 -25.53 -3.18 6.48
N ILE A 158 -25.14 -1.92 6.68
CA ILE A 158 -25.35 -1.22 7.96
C ILE A 158 -26.85 -0.99 8.22
N GLU A 159 -27.62 -0.59 7.20
CA GLU A 159 -29.06 -0.37 7.29
C GLU A 159 -29.81 -1.66 7.65
N GLU A 160 -29.53 -2.76 6.95
CA GLU A 160 -30.11 -4.07 7.25
C GLU A 160 -29.84 -4.51 8.69
N ARG A 161 -28.62 -4.27 9.17
CA ARG A 161 -28.25 -4.58 10.56
C ARG A 161 -28.92 -3.65 11.56
N SER A 162 -29.10 -2.38 11.24
CA SER A 162 -29.80 -1.43 12.09
C SER A 162 -31.29 -1.79 12.22
N ALA A 163 -31.92 -2.25 11.13
CA ALA A 163 -33.29 -2.77 11.16
C ALA A 163 -33.45 -3.98 12.11
N ASP A 164 -32.38 -4.77 12.26
CA ASP A 164 -32.25 -5.88 13.22
C ASP A 164 -31.91 -5.44 14.66
N GLY A 165 -31.75 -4.13 14.92
CA GLY A 165 -31.32 -3.56 16.20
C GLY A 165 -29.82 -3.76 16.49
N LYS A 166 -28.99 -3.96 15.46
CA LYS A 166 -27.55 -4.19 15.57
C LYS A 166 -26.76 -3.00 15.02
N ASP A 167 -26.77 -1.90 15.74
CA ASP A 167 -26.04 -0.66 15.39
C ASP A 167 -24.52 -0.72 15.68
N TYR A 168 -23.92 -1.88 15.44
CA TYR A 168 -22.50 -2.13 15.64
C TYR A 168 -21.97 -3.15 14.65
N GLY A 169 -20.66 -3.11 14.41
CA GLY A 169 -20.01 -4.09 13.56
C GLY A 169 -18.52 -3.84 13.37
N VAL A 170 -17.88 -4.78 12.69
CA VAL A 170 -16.48 -4.71 12.28
C VAL A 170 -16.39 -4.93 10.78
N ILE A 171 -15.71 -4.01 10.11
CA ILE A 171 -15.46 -4.03 8.67
C ILE A 171 -13.95 -4.06 8.47
N ILE A 172 -13.46 -5.04 7.71
CA ILE A 172 -12.04 -5.17 7.37
C ILE A 172 -11.81 -4.65 5.95
N LEU A 173 -10.76 -3.85 5.78
CA LEU A 173 -10.29 -3.39 4.47
C LEU A 173 -8.77 -3.57 4.32
N PRO A 174 -8.29 -4.05 3.17
CA PRO A 174 -6.87 -4.05 2.86
C PRO A 174 -6.41 -2.62 2.54
N GLU A 175 -5.18 -2.27 2.93
CA GLU A 175 -4.56 -0.98 2.63
C GLU A 175 -4.55 -0.67 1.14
N GLY A 176 -4.21 -1.64 0.30
CA GLY A 176 -4.10 -1.48 -1.14
C GLY A 176 -5.44 -1.43 -1.89
N LEU A 177 -6.60 -1.44 -1.20
CA LEU A 177 -7.92 -1.48 -1.85
C LEU A 177 -8.08 -0.42 -2.95
N ILE A 178 -7.50 0.76 -2.77
CA ILE A 178 -7.56 1.87 -3.71
C ILE A 178 -6.94 1.50 -5.06
N GLU A 179 -5.82 0.76 -5.07
CA GLU A 179 -5.15 0.31 -6.30
C GLU A 179 -5.99 -0.71 -7.10
N PHE A 180 -6.98 -1.34 -6.47
CA PHE A 180 -7.89 -2.27 -7.13
C PHE A 180 -9.13 -1.62 -7.73
N ILE A 181 -9.43 -0.36 -7.38
CA ILE A 181 -10.57 0.38 -7.92
C ILE A 181 -10.17 1.00 -9.27
N PRO A 182 -10.86 0.67 -10.39
CA PRO A 182 -10.46 1.13 -11.72
C PRO A 182 -10.36 2.65 -11.88
N GLU A 183 -11.27 3.40 -11.22
CA GLU A 183 -11.34 4.86 -11.25
C GLU A 183 -10.04 5.48 -10.70
N PHE A 184 -9.51 4.92 -9.61
CA PHE A 184 -8.28 5.41 -9.00
C PHE A 184 -7.04 5.08 -9.81
N ASN A 185 -7.00 3.96 -10.52
CA ASN A 185 -5.88 3.66 -11.44
C ASN A 185 -5.78 4.69 -12.57
N SER A 186 -6.93 5.10 -13.14
CA SER A 186 -6.98 6.17 -14.14
C SER A 186 -6.48 7.50 -13.57
N LEU A 187 -6.96 7.87 -12.37
CA LEU A 187 -6.55 9.08 -11.66
C LEU A 187 -5.04 9.08 -11.34
N ILE A 188 -4.51 7.98 -10.81
CA ILE A 188 -3.09 7.86 -10.45
C ILE A 188 -2.21 7.95 -11.70
N SER A 189 -2.61 7.32 -12.81
CA SER A 189 -1.89 7.45 -14.08
C SER A 189 -1.87 8.88 -14.58
N GLU A 190 -3.02 9.56 -14.59
CA GLU A 190 -3.13 10.96 -15.04
C GLU A 190 -2.29 11.91 -14.16
N LEU A 191 -2.28 11.70 -12.85
CA LEU A 191 -1.45 12.45 -11.91
C LEU A 191 0.03 12.22 -12.17
N ASN A 192 0.45 10.98 -12.36
CA ASN A 192 1.85 10.65 -12.63
C ASN A 192 2.34 11.27 -13.94
N ASP A 193 1.52 11.25 -15.00
CA ASP A 193 1.85 11.87 -16.28
C ASP A 193 2.02 13.39 -16.15
N LYS A 194 1.15 14.05 -15.38
CA LYS A 194 1.23 15.51 -15.14
C LYS A 194 2.37 15.90 -14.21
N LEU A 195 2.69 15.09 -13.21
CA LEU A 195 3.82 15.32 -12.30
C LEU A 195 5.18 15.03 -12.97
N ALA A 196 5.20 14.18 -14.00
CA ALA A 196 6.39 13.88 -14.77
C ALA A 196 6.76 14.98 -15.78
N ASP A 197 5.86 15.94 -16.07
CA ASP A 197 6.13 17.07 -16.94
C ASP A 197 6.73 18.25 -16.15
N PRO A 198 8.03 18.57 -16.31
CA PRO A 198 8.69 19.67 -15.60
C PRO A 198 8.15 21.07 -16.00
N GLY A 199 7.31 21.14 -17.04
CA GLY A 199 6.77 22.39 -17.60
C GLY A 199 5.41 22.82 -17.08
N ALA A 200 4.72 22.01 -16.27
CA ALA A 200 3.43 22.36 -15.69
C ALA A 200 3.62 23.33 -14.50
N GLN A 201 4.02 24.56 -14.78
CA GLN A 201 3.85 25.65 -13.84
C GLN A 201 2.36 25.72 -13.47
N ALA A 202 2.06 25.60 -12.19
CA ALA A 202 0.75 25.89 -11.63
C ALA A 202 0.29 27.25 -12.18
N THR A 203 -0.63 27.23 -13.13
CA THR A 203 -1.24 28.45 -13.66
C THR A 203 -1.86 29.20 -12.50
N GLU A 204 -1.47 30.47 -12.35
CA GLU A 204 -1.89 31.39 -11.31
C GLU A 204 -3.39 31.25 -11.01
N VAL A 205 -3.73 30.83 -9.79
CA VAL A 205 -5.08 30.90 -9.27
C VAL A 205 -5.47 32.38 -9.18
N SER A 206 -6.47 32.78 -9.95
CA SER A 206 -7.09 34.10 -9.89
C SER A 206 -7.55 34.40 -8.47
N LYS A 207 -7.16 35.56 -7.94
CA LYS A 207 -7.41 36.08 -6.58
C LYS A 207 -8.89 36.34 -6.21
N GLU A 208 -9.83 35.47 -6.58
CA GLU A 208 -11.26 35.73 -6.35
C GLU A 208 -11.98 34.81 -5.36
N ASN A 209 -11.34 33.79 -4.77
CA ASN A 209 -12.00 32.92 -3.78
C ASN A 209 -11.35 32.87 -2.38
N GLU A 210 -10.64 33.92 -1.98
CA GLU A 210 -10.34 34.13 -0.55
C GLU A 210 -11.59 34.70 0.15
N ASN A 211 -12.51 33.84 0.59
CA ASN A 211 -13.31 34.06 1.82
C ASN A 211 -14.31 32.92 2.07
N ALA A 212 -13.82 31.81 2.61
CA ALA A 212 -14.55 31.07 3.62
C ALA A 212 -13.54 30.30 4.49
N TRP A 213 -13.62 30.45 5.81
CA TRP A 213 -13.00 29.59 6.84
C TRP A 213 -11.66 29.97 7.53
N ARG A 214 -11.26 31.24 7.68
CA ARG A 214 -10.21 31.58 8.67
C ARG A 214 -10.54 32.75 9.61
N THR A 215 -10.56 32.45 10.91
CA THR A 215 -10.20 33.38 12.00
C THR A 215 -9.03 32.78 12.81
N PRO A 216 -8.23 33.61 13.52
CA PRO A 216 -6.78 33.57 13.39
C PRO A 216 -6.03 32.99 14.59
N ALA A 217 -4.89 32.34 14.33
CA ALA A 217 -3.80 32.24 15.29
C ALA A 217 -2.44 32.38 14.57
N GLN A 218 -1.76 33.46 14.95
CA GLN A 218 -0.34 33.93 14.88
C GLN A 218 0.77 33.14 14.13
N PRO A 219 1.85 33.84 13.70
CA PRO A 219 2.66 33.48 12.53
C PRO A 219 3.87 32.57 12.85
N VAL A 220 4.23 31.73 11.88
CA VAL A 220 5.55 31.11 11.75
C VAL A 220 6.09 31.46 10.36
N ASP A 221 7.34 31.95 10.33
CA ASP A 221 8.04 32.41 9.12
C ASP A 221 8.27 31.29 8.08
N PRO A 222 8.42 31.64 6.78
CA PRO A 222 8.19 30.71 5.68
C PRO A 222 9.45 29.96 5.26
N VAL A 223 9.36 28.64 5.22
CA VAL A 223 10.11 27.82 4.25
C VAL A 223 9.20 27.71 3.03
N GLN A 224 9.61 28.26 1.88
CA GLN A 224 8.90 28.11 0.62
C GLN A 224 9.02 26.66 0.12
N GLU A 225 8.16 25.78 0.64
CA GLU A 225 7.69 24.63 -0.12
C GLU A 225 6.48 25.09 -0.94
N ALA A 226 6.55 24.94 -2.26
CA ALA A 226 5.38 25.10 -3.11
C ALA A 226 4.40 23.96 -2.78
N GLN A 227 3.52 24.19 -1.82
CA GLN A 227 2.39 23.30 -1.56
C GLN A 227 1.42 23.45 -2.71
N ALA A 228 1.30 22.40 -3.55
CA ALA A 228 0.20 22.29 -4.49
C ALA A 228 -1.10 22.31 -3.67
N THR A 229 -1.91 23.35 -3.84
CA THR A 229 -3.23 23.45 -3.20
C THR A 229 -4.20 22.50 -3.91
N GLU A 230 -5.22 22.01 -3.20
CA GLU A 230 -6.27 21.14 -3.77
C GLU A 230 -6.86 21.73 -5.07
N GLU A 231 -7.10 23.03 -5.10
CA GLU A 231 -7.56 23.76 -6.30
C GLU A 231 -6.57 23.67 -7.47
N SER A 232 -5.27 23.74 -7.21
CA SER A 232 -4.25 23.64 -8.25
C SER A 232 -4.16 22.24 -8.85
N VAL A 233 -4.51 21.19 -8.09
CA VAL A 233 -4.56 19.81 -8.58
C VAL A 233 -5.86 19.54 -9.33
N LEU A 234 -7.00 20.01 -8.78
CA LEU A 234 -8.32 19.87 -9.41
C LEU A 234 -8.39 20.58 -10.78
N ALA A 235 -7.68 21.70 -10.97
CA ALA A 235 -7.67 22.45 -12.22
C ALA A 235 -7.04 21.68 -13.40
N VAL A 236 -6.21 20.68 -13.10
CA VAL A 236 -5.46 19.93 -14.11
C VAL A 236 -6.08 18.55 -14.34
N LEU A 237 -6.96 18.06 -13.47
CA LEU A 237 -7.60 16.74 -13.61
C LEU A 237 -8.83 16.76 -14.54
N SER A 238 -9.08 15.63 -15.21
CA SER A 238 -10.37 15.41 -15.88
C SER A 238 -11.53 15.46 -14.88
N LYS A 239 -12.75 15.83 -15.35
CA LYS A 239 -13.90 16.06 -14.45
C LYS A 239 -14.28 14.83 -13.60
N GLU A 240 -14.13 13.63 -14.15
CA GLU A 240 -14.38 12.36 -13.44
C GLU A 240 -13.29 12.07 -12.39
N ASN A 241 -12.03 12.39 -12.69
CA ASN A 241 -10.91 12.20 -11.78
C ASN A 241 -10.84 13.26 -10.67
N ALA A 242 -11.34 14.47 -10.93
CA ALA A 242 -11.48 15.54 -9.94
C ALA A 242 -12.45 15.14 -8.81
N ASP A 243 -13.54 14.44 -9.14
CA ASP A 243 -14.47 13.94 -8.12
C ASP A 243 -13.83 12.80 -7.31
N CYS A 244 -13.02 11.94 -7.92
CA CYS A 244 -12.26 10.89 -7.21
C CYS A 244 -11.19 11.48 -6.27
N PHE A 245 -10.49 12.54 -6.70
CA PHE A 245 -9.43 13.19 -5.91
C PHE A 245 -9.95 13.77 -4.60
N ARG A 246 -11.20 14.25 -4.57
CA ARG A 246 -11.85 14.78 -3.35
C ARG A 246 -12.08 13.74 -2.26
N TYR A 247 -11.95 12.44 -2.56
CA TYR A 247 -12.05 11.36 -1.58
C TYR A 247 -10.72 10.94 -0.98
N LEU A 248 -9.59 11.52 -1.44
CA LEU A 248 -8.27 11.29 -0.86
C LEU A 248 -8.05 12.23 0.34
N PRO A 249 -7.41 11.75 1.43
CA PRO A 249 -7.16 12.54 2.64
C PRO A 249 -6.11 13.63 2.49
#